data_AF-A0A141R9W4-F1
#
_entry.id   AF-A0A141R9W4-F1
#
_cell.length_a   1.000
_cell.length_b   1.000
_cell.length_c   1.000
_cell.angle_alpha   90.00
_cell.angle_beta   90.00
_cell.angle_gamma   90.00
#
_symmetry.space_group_name_H-M   'P 1'
#
loop_
_entity.id
_entity.type
_entity.pdbx_description
1 polymer ?
#
loop_
_entity_poly.entity_id
_entity_poly.type
_entity_poly.pdbx_seq_one_letter_code
_entity_poly.pdbx_strand_id
1 'polypeptide(L)'
;MLDAQAYGVKTNVQDMANWVMANMAPENVADASLKQGIALAQSRYWRIGSMYQGLGWEMLNWPVEANTVVEGSDSKVALAPLPVVEVNPPAPPVKASWVHKTGSTGGFGSYVAFIPEKQIGIVMLANTSYPNPARVEAAYHILEALQ
;
A
#
# COMPACT_ATOMS: atom_id res chain seq x y z
N MET A 1 18.63 14.51 -8.37
CA MET A 1 18.79 13.05 -8.51
C MET A 1 18.30 12.40 -7.22
N LEU A 2 16.99 12.13 -7.15
CA LEU A 2 16.36 11.27 -6.13
C LEU A 2 15.48 10.20 -6.81
N ASP A 3 15.60 10.10 -8.13
CA ASP A 3 14.77 9.33 -9.02
C ASP A 3 14.85 7.85 -8.69
N ALA A 4 16.05 7.35 -8.38
CA ALA A 4 16.28 5.95 -8.01
C ALA A 4 15.49 5.56 -6.75
N GLN A 5 15.51 6.41 -5.72
CA GLN A 5 14.86 6.16 -4.43
C GLN A 5 13.36 6.44 -4.47
N ALA A 6 12.91 7.42 -5.26
CA ALA A 6 11.52 7.86 -5.27
C ALA A 6 10.63 7.10 -6.26
N TYR A 7 11.11 6.79 -7.46
CA TYR A 7 10.30 6.20 -8.55
C TYR A 7 11.10 5.34 -9.53
N GLY A 8 12.29 4.87 -9.13
CA GLY A 8 13.28 4.27 -10.02
C GLY A 8 13.06 2.79 -10.31
N VAL A 9 12.24 2.10 -9.52
CA VAL A 9 12.01 0.64 -9.62
C VAL A 9 11.26 0.29 -10.91
N LYS A 10 11.70 -0.77 -11.58
CA LYS A 10 10.98 -1.47 -12.66
C LYS A 10 10.93 -2.95 -12.29
N THR A 11 9.80 -3.58 -12.54
CA THR A 11 9.52 -4.96 -12.13
C THR A 11 8.44 -5.56 -13.03
N ASN A 12 8.19 -6.86 -12.88
CA ASN A 12 7.08 -7.57 -13.50
C ASN A 12 6.03 -7.95 -12.44
N VAL A 13 4.88 -8.47 -12.89
CA VAL A 13 3.77 -8.85 -11.99
C VAL A 13 4.14 -10.00 -11.05
N GLN A 14 4.99 -10.94 -11.48
CA GLN A 14 5.38 -12.11 -10.67
C GLN A 14 6.27 -11.69 -9.50
N ASP A 15 7.29 -10.87 -9.76
CA ASP A 15 8.20 -10.38 -8.73
C ASP A 15 7.48 -9.46 -7.73
N MET A 16 6.61 -8.59 -8.22
CA MET A 16 5.81 -7.74 -7.33
C MET A 16 4.78 -8.55 -6.53
N ALA A 17 4.20 -9.62 -7.10
CA ALA A 17 3.35 -10.54 -6.34
C ALA A 17 4.14 -11.28 -5.25
N ASN A 18 5.37 -11.74 -5.55
CA ASN A 18 6.28 -12.31 -4.55
C ASN A 18 6.60 -11.31 -3.43
N TRP A 19 6.81 -10.03 -3.78
CA TRP A 19 6.99 -8.96 -2.80
C TRP A 19 5.76 -8.74 -1.91
N VAL A 20 4.55 -8.78 -2.50
CA VAL A 20 3.29 -8.70 -1.76
C VAL A 20 3.14 -9.89 -0.81
N MET A 21 3.40 -11.12 -1.25
CA MET A 21 3.34 -12.30 -0.39
C MET A 21 4.32 -12.21 0.79
N ALA A 22 5.54 -11.73 0.56
CA ALA A 22 6.52 -11.51 1.62
C ALA A 22 6.06 -10.43 2.62
N ASN A 23 5.40 -9.37 2.16
CA ASN A 23 4.84 -8.32 3.02
C ASN A 23 3.61 -8.79 3.80
N MET A 24 2.81 -9.68 3.22
CA MET A 24 1.57 -10.19 3.79
C MET A 24 1.81 -11.25 4.88
N ALA A 25 2.86 -12.06 4.72
CA ALA A 25 3.27 -13.10 5.66
C ALA A 25 4.79 -13.04 5.92
N PRO A 26 5.29 -11.96 6.58
CA PRO A 26 6.72 -11.79 6.86
C PRO A 26 7.32 -12.92 7.70
N GLU A 27 6.50 -13.68 8.44
CA GLU A 27 6.90 -14.88 9.14
C GLU A 27 7.62 -15.90 8.24
N ASN A 28 7.26 -15.96 6.96
CA ASN A 28 7.81 -16.88 5.96
C ASN A 28 9.13 -16.41 5.34
N VAL A 29 9.55 -15.17 5.62
CA VAL A 29 10.83 -14.63 5.13
C VAL A 29 11.98 -15.23 5.93
N ALA A 30 12.93 -15.87 5.25
CA ALA A 30 14.07 -16.53 5.91
C ALA A 30 15.09 -15.52 6.48
N ASP A 31 15.35 -14.43 5.76
CA ASP A 31 16.29 -13.40 6.20
C ASP A 31 15.70 -12.55 7.34
N ALA A 32 16.37 -12.57 8.49
CA ALA A 32 15.88 -11.90 9.71
C ALA A 32 15.85 -10.37 9.56
N SER A 33 16.84 -9.79 8.86
CA SER A 33 16.93 -8.35 8.64
C SER A 33 15.81 -7.86 7.73
N LEU A 34 15.52 -8.60 6.66
CA LEU A 34 14.42 -8.30 5.75
C LEU A 34 13.07 -8.45 6.46
N LYS A 35 12.88 -9.51 7.25
CA LYS A 35 11.67 -9.70 8.07
C LYS A 35 11.42 -8.50 8.98
N GLN A 36 12.46 -8.03 9.67
CA GLN A 36 12.39 -6.83 10.51
C GLN A 36 12.09 -5.58 9.68
N GLY A 37 12.72 -5.41 8.51
CA GLY A 37 12.47 -4.30 7.61
C GLY A 37 11.01 -4.21 7.13
N ILE A 38 10.41 -5.34 6.79
CA ILE A 38 8.99 -5.43 6.41
C ILE A 38 8.08 -5.02 7.58
N ALA A 39 8.37 -5.51 8.79
CA ALA A 39 7.60 -5.14 9.98
C ALA A 39 7.70 -3.64 10.31
N LEU A 40 8.89 -3.05 10.17
CA LEU A 40 9.09 -1.60 10.33
C LEU A 40 8.36 -0.81 9.25
N ALA A 41 8.40 -1.25 7.99
CA ALA A 41 7.71 -0.55 6.90
C ALA A 41 6.19 -0.47 7.11
N GLN A 42 5.60 -1.48 7.74
CA GLN A 42 4.16 -1.54 8.04
C GLN A 42 3.81 -1.09 9.47
N SER A 43 4.77 -0.57 10.23
CA SER A 43 4.48 0.03 11.54
C SER A 43 3.77 1.36 11.34
N ARG A 44 2.87 1.72 12.26
CA ARG A 44 2.02 2.90 12.16
C ARG A 44 2.64 4.04 12.96
N TYR A 45 3.19 5.03 12.24
CA TYR A 45 3.92 6.16 12.84
C TYR A 45 3.05 7.41 12.96
N TRP A 46 2.23 7.68 11.94
CA TRP A 46 1.32 8.83 11.93
C TRP A 46 -0.06 8.42 11.45
N ARG A 47 -1.05 9.23 11.79
CA ARG A 47 -2.43 9.08 11.35
C ARG A 47 -2.93 10.36 10.69
N ILE A 48 -3.56 10.21 9.53
CA ILE A 48 -4.21 11.26 8.76
C ILE A 48 -5.65 10.81 8.50
N GLY A 49 -6.61 11.38 9.23
CA GLY A 49 -7.99 10.89 9.20
C GLY A 49 -8.08 9.41 9.58
N SER A 50 -8.50 8.54 8.65
CA SER A 50 -8.57 7.08 8.82
C SER A 50 -7.29 6.34 8.41
N MET A 51 -6.39 6.99 7.69
CA MET A 51 -5.18 6.40 7.12
C MET A 51 -4.02 6.47 8.14
N TYR A 52 -3.28 5.38 8.25
CA TYR A 52 -2.05 5.27 9.00
C TYR A 52 -0.87 5.27 8.02
N GLN A 53 0.12 6.12 8.29
CA GLN A 53 1.34 6.23 7.51
C GLN A 53 2.43 5.32 8.08
N GLY A 54 2.96 4.44 7.25
CA GLY A 54 4.14 3.62 7.48
C GLY A 54 5.37 4.16 6.74
N LEU A 55 6.41 3.35 6.61
CA LEU A 55 7.56 3.70 5.76
C LEU A 55 7.24 3.24 4.32
N GLY A 56 6.75 4.18 3.52
CA GLY A 56 6.27 3.91 2.16
C GLY A 56 4.81 3.47 2.14
N TRP A 57 4.46 2.42 2.89
CA TRP A 57 3.07 1.91 2.93
C TRP A 57 2.07 2.89 3.54
N GLU A 58 0.89 2.95 2.95
CA GLU A 58 -0.32 3.56 3.52
C GLU A 58 -1.25 2.43 3.98
N MET A 59 -1.90 2.59 5.14
CA MET A 59 -2.72 1.52 5.74
C MET A 59 -4.03 2.06 6.30
N LEU A 60 -5.12 1.33 6.09
CA LEU A 60 -6.41 1.57 6.74
C LEU A 60 -6.82 0.34 7.53
N ASN A 61 -7.58 0.49 8.61
CA ASN A 61 -8.14 -0.67 9.30
C ASN A 61 -9.09 -1.42 8.36
N TRP A 62 -9.06 -2.75 8.40
CA TRP A 62 -10.01 -3.60 7.69
C TRP A 62 -11.13 -4.04 8.66
N PRO A 63 -12.41 -4.13 8.21
CA PRO A 63 -12.92 -3.71 6.90
C PRO A 63 -12.89 -2.20 6.71
N VAL A 64 -12.70 -1.78 5.46
CA VAL A 64 -12.70 -0.37 5.05
C VAL A 64 -13.75 -0.15 3.97
N GLU A 65 -14.48 0.96 4.07
CA GLU A 65 -15.43 1.38 3.04
C GLU A 65 -14.71 1.75 1.74
N ALA A 66 -15.22 1.29 0.60
CA ALA A 66 -14.62 1.52 -0.73
C ALA A 66 -14.29 3.01 -0.95
N ASN A 67 -15.27 3.89 -0.71
CA ASN A 67 -15.13 5.33 -0.90
C ASN A 67 -13.98 5.92 -0.07
N THR A 68 -13.70 5.38 1.13
CA THR A 68 -12.60 5.88 1.97
C THR A 68 -11.24 5.67 1.28
N VAL A 69 -11.04 4.50 0.66
CA VAL A 69 -9.77 4.19 -0.01
C VAL A 69 -9.68 4.89 -1.37
N VAL A 70 -10.80 4.92 -2.12
CA VAL A 70 -10.87 5.51 -3.47
C VAL A 70 -10.64 7.02 -3.40
N GLU A 71 -11.37 7.74 -2.55
CA GLU A 71 -11.22 9.20 -2.42
C GLU A 71 -9.85 9.58 -1.84
N GLY A 72 -9.33 8.79 -0.89
CA GLY A 72 -8.00 9.00 -0.33
C GLY A 72 -6.87 8.86 -1.34
N SER A 73 -7.10 8.18 -2.47
CA SER A 73 -6.10 7.96 -3.52
C SER A 73 -5.98 9.09 -4.54
N ASP A 74 -6.89 10.07 -4.49
CA ASP A 74 -6.91 11.20 -5.42
C ASP A 74 -5.65 12.08 -5.26
N SER A 75 -5.04 12.47 -6.38
CA SER A 75 -3.82 13.27 -6.36
C SER A 75 -3.99 14.64 -5.69
N LYS A 76 -5.20 15.21 -5.66
CA LYS A 76 -5.48 16.45 -4.93
C LYS A 76 -5.31 16.26 -3.42
N VAL A 77 -5.66 15.08 -2.90
CA VAL A 77 -5.42 14.73 -1.50
C VAL A 77 -3.92 14.58 -1.25
N ALA A 78 -3.21 13.87 -2.14
CA ALA A 78 -1.76 13.67 -2.02
C ALA A 78 -0.93 14.97 -2.10
N LEU A 79 -1.41 15.99 -2.81
CA LEU A 79 -0.73 17.28 -2.96
C LEU A 79 -1.10 18.31 -1.88
N ALA A 80 -2.12 18.03 -1.07
CA ALA A 80 -2.55 18.94 -0.01
C ALA A 80 -1.79 18.67 1.29
N PRO A 81 -1.44 19.72 2.06
CA PRO A 81 -1.05 19.53 3.45
C PRO A 81 -2.27 19.05 4.26
N LEU A 82 -2.10 17.96 5.00
CA LEU A 82 -3.15 17.37 5.83
C LEU A 82 -2.73 17.38 7.31
N PRO A 83 -3.65 17.60 8.25
CA PRO A 83 -3.34 17.50 9.67
C PRO A 83 -2.95 16.05 10.02
N VAL A 84 -1.87 15.89 10.77
CA VAL A 84 -1.33 14.58 11.17
C VAL A 84 -1.33 14.44 12.69
N VAL A 85 -1.58 13.23 13.17
CA VAL A 85 -1.45 12.86 14.58
C VAL A 85 -0.35 11.82 14.70
N GLU A 86 0.61 12.05 15.59
CA GLU A 86 1.66 11.07 15.89
C GLU A 86 1.10 9.86 16.65
N VAL A 87 1.58 8.67 16.30
CA VAL A 87 1.33 7.43 17.04
C VAL A 87 2.60 7.12 17.83
N ASN A 88 2.60 7.40 19.13
CA ASN A 88 3.76 7.26 20.00
C ASN A 88 3.42 6.41 21.26
N PRO A 89 4.07 5.25 21.48
CA PRO A 89 5.05 4.62 20.57
C PRO A 89 4.40 4.17 19.25
N PRO A 90 5.18 4.01 18.16
CA PRO A 90 4.66 3.49 16.90
C PRO A 90 3.92 2.18 17.11
N ALA A 91 2.71 2.05 16.56
CA ALA A 91 1.96 0.83 16.70
C ALA A 91 2.49 -0.23 15.72
N PRO A 92 2.57 -1.51 16.14
CA PRO A 92 3.07 -2.58 15.27
C PRO A 92 2.11 -2.83 14.08
N PRO A 93 2.54 -3.61 13.07
CA PRO A 93 1.68 -4.03 11.98
C PRO A 93 0.41 -4.73 12.50
N VAL A 94 -0.74 -4.38 11.92
CA VAL A 94 -2.05 -4.95 12.28
C VAL A 94 -2.53 -5.79 11.10
N LYS A 95 -2.78 -7.09 11.32
CA LYS A 95 -3.19 -8.01 10.24
C LYS A 95 -4.53 -7.63 9.60
N ALA A 96 -5.45 -7.08 10.39
CA ALA A 96 -6.70 -6.47 9.92
C ALA A 96 -6.47 -5.07 9.32
N SER A 97 -5.73 -5.01 8.21
CA SER A 97 -5.46 -3.76 7.50
C SER A 97 -5.58 -3.92 5.99
N TRP A 98 -6.12 -2.91 5.32
CA TRP A 98 -5.90 -2.66 3.91
C TRP A 98 -4.55 -1.95 3.76
N VAL A 99 -3.52 -2.65 3.28
CA VAL A 99 -2.18 -2.10 3.05
C VAL A 99 -2.02 -1.83 1.56
N HIS A 100 -1.68 -0.61 1.16
CA HIS A 100 -1.64 -0.28 -0.26
C HIS A 100 -0.65 0.82 -0.65
N LYS A 101 -0.39 0.90 -1.97
CA LYS A 101 0.34 2.00 -2.58
C LYS A 101 -0.01 2.21 -4.05
N THR A 102 -0.17 3.47 -4.45
CA THR A 102 -0.21 3.93 -5.85
C THR A 102 1.18 4.39 -6.32
N GLY A 103 1.46 4.22 -7.62
CA GLY A 103 2.67 4.74 -8.25
C GLY A 103 2.43 5.18 -9.70
N SER A 104 3.08 6.25 -10.15
CA SER A 104 2.91 6.78 -11.50
C SER A 104 4.21 7.35 -12.05
N THR A 105 4.42 7.17 -13.35
CA THR A 105 5.42 7.90 -14.15
C THR A 105 4.74 8.46 -15.40
N GLY A 106 5.48 9.11 -16.30
CA GLY A 106 4.91 9.68 -17.52
C GLY A 106 4.22 8.68 -18.46
N GLY A 107 4.52 7.38 -18.35
CA GLY A 107 3.95 6.34 -19.22
C GLY A 107 3.43 5.10 -18.51
N PHE A 108 3.43 5.07 -17.18
CA PHE A 108 3.02 3.89 -16.42
C PHE A 108 2.18 4.25 -15.21
N GLY A 109 1.24 3.37 -14.89
CA GLY A 109 0.46 3.39 -13.66
C GLY A 109 0.58 2.06 -12.93
N SER A 110 0.82 2.12 -11.62
CA SER A 110 0.84 0.95 -10.75
C SER A 110 -0.09 1.13 -9.55
N TYR A 111 -0.60 -0.01 -9.07
CA TYR A 111 -1.27 -0.11 -7.79
C TYR A 111 -0.99 -1.47 -7.16
N VAL A 112 -0.74 -1.47 -5.86
CA VAL A 112 -0.55 -2.68 -5.06
C VAL A 112 -1.42 -2.56 -3.82
N ALA A 113 -2.15 -3.61 -3.48
CA ALA A 113 -2.91 -3.70 -2.24
C ALA A 113 -2.94 -5.13 -1.71
N PHE A 114 -3.03 -5.29 -0.39
CA PHE A 114 -3.21 -6.59 0.25
C PHE A 114 -3.85 -6.47 1.64
N ILE A 115 -4.48 -7.57 2.07
CA ILE A 115 -5.12 -7.70 3.39
C ILE A 115 -4.48 -8.89 4.11
N PRO A 116 -3.54 -8.65 5.06
CA PRO A 116 -2.79 -9.73 5.70
C PRO A 116 -3.64 -10.79 6.38
N GLU A 117 -4.70 -10.42 7.10
CA GLU A 117 -5.55 -11.42 7.79
C GLU A 117 -6.36 -12.31 6.83
N LYS A 118 -6.60 -11.84 5.60
CA LYS A 118 -7.34 -12.57 4.56
C LYS A 118 -6.44 -13.37 3.64
N GLN A 119 -5.13 -13.14 3.70
CA GLN A 119 -4.14 -13.74 2.80
C GLN A 119 -4.47 -13.51 1.30
N ILE A 120 -5.00 -12.33 0.97
CA ILE A 120 -5.32 -11.92 -0.41
C ILE A 120 -4.65 -10.60 -0.75
N GLY A 121 -4.25 -10.45 -2.00
CA GLY A 121 -3.61 -9.24 -2.50
C GLY A 121 -3.68 -9.14 -4.02
N ILE A 122 -3.39 -7.94 -4.53
CA ILE A 122 -3.48 -7.61 -5.95
C ILE A 122 -2.33 -6.70 -6.36
N VAL A 123 -1.83 -6.94 -7.57
CA VAL A 123 -0.83 -6.12 -8.25
C VAL A 123 -1.42 -5.72 -9.60
N MET A 124 -1.45 -4.42 -9.86
CA MET A 124 -1.87 -3.86 -11.14
C MET A 124 -0.71 -3.05 -11.73
N LEU A 125 -0.26 -3.42 -12.93
CA LEU A 125 0.76 -2.71 -13.68
C LEU A 125 0.20 -2.39 -15.07
N ALA A 126 0.20 -1.11 -15.45
CA ALA A 126 -0.26 -0.65 -16.75
C ALA A 126 0.80 0.21 -17.43
N ASN A 127 0.95 0.06 -18.74
CA ASN A 127 1.77 0.90 -19.62
C ASN A 127 1.04 2.17 -20.09
N THR A 128 0.16 2.69 -19.22
CA THR A 128 -0.46 4.00 -19.34
C THR A 128 -0.69 4.57 -17.94
N SER A 129 -0.51 5.88 -17.77
CA SER A 129 -0.86 6.55 -16.53
C SER A 129 -2.33 6.95 -16.59
N TYR A 130 -3.17 6.27 -15.82
CA TYR A 130 -4.61 6.55 -15.69
C TYR A 130 -4.97 6.90 -14.23
N PRO A 131 -6.15 7.45 -13.94
CA PRO A 131 -6.47 7.99 -12.61
C PRO A 131 -6.27 6.98 -11.47
N ASN A 132 -5.68 7.43 -10.36
CA ASN A 132 -5.53 6.62 -9.15
C ASN A 132 -6.87 6.07 -8.62
N PRO A 133 -7.96 6.86 -8.53
CA PRO A 133 -9.24 6.35 -8.06
C PRO A 133 -9.74 5.12 -8.84
N ALA A 134 -9.58 5.12 -10.16
CA ALA A 134 -9.98 3.98 -11.00
C ALA A 134 -9.15 2.71 -10.72
N ARG A 135 -7.87 2.84 -10.35
CA ARG A 135 -7.03 1.71 -9.94
C ARG A 135 -7.52 1.10 -8.63
N VAL A 136 -7.78 1.98 -7.67
CA VAL A 136 -8.17 1.59 -6.32
C VAL A 136 -9.56 0.98 -6.31
N GLU A 137 -10.51 1.56 -7.06
CA GLU A 137 -11.86 1.05 -7.21
C GLU A 137 -11.87 -0.36 -7.83
N ALA A 138 -11.17 -0.54 -8.95
CA ALA A 138 -11.05 -1.85 -9.58
C ALA A 138 -10.43 -2.89 -8.64
N ALA A 139 -9.37 -2.53 -7.93
CA ALA A 139 -8.72 -3.42 -6.97
C ALA A 139 -9.62 -3.75 -5.76
N TYR A 140 -10.39 -2.78 -5.28
CA TYR A 140 -11.35 -2.99 -4.20
C TYR A 140 -12.39 -4.03 -4.60
N HIS A 141 -13.04 -3.85 -5.76
CA HIS A 141 -14.04 -4.80 -6.24
C HIS A 141 -13.49 -6.20 -6.48
N ILE A 142 -12.25 -6.32 -6.99
CA ILE A 142 -11.63 -7.64 -7.17
C ILE A 142 -11.36 -8.31 -5.82
N LEU A 143 -10.77 -7.59 -4.85
CA LEU A 143 -10.49 -8.16 -3.54
C LEU A 143 -11.76 -8.47 -2.74
N GLU A 144 -12.80 -7.64 -2.87
CA GLU A 144 -14.13 -7.86 -2.30
C GLU A 144 -14.81 -9.12 -2.85
N ALA A 145 -14.61 -9.44 -4.13
CA ALA A 145 -15.17 -10.63 -4.75
C ALA A 145 -14.45 -11.94 -4.37
N LEU A 146 -13.26 -11.86 -3.76
CA LEU A 146 -12.43 -13.02 -3.39
C LEU A 146 -12.61 -13.47 -1.93
N GLN A 147 -13.35 -12.72 -1.13
CA GLN A 147 -13.46 -12.91 0.32
C GLN A 147 -14.77 -13.52 0.79
#